data_AF-A0A2V7DT46-F1
#
_entry.id   AF-A0A2V7DT46-F1
#
_cell.length_a   1.000
_cell.length_b   1.000
_cell.length_c   1.000
_cell.angle_alpha   90.00
_cell.angle_beta   90.00
_cell.angle_gamma   90.00
#
_symmetry.space_group_name_H-M   'P 1'
#
loop_
_entity.id
_entity.type
_entity.pdbx_description
1 polymer ?
#
loop_
_entity_poly.entity_id
_entity_poly.type
_entity_poly.pdbx_seq_one_letter_code
_entity_poly.pdbx_strand_id
1 'polypeptide(L)'
;MGLFRVLAEAAMVRSLVSQARRTVLGASLVLVGVTPSIAGGGWYLMYPPVDPPPKDGRSIVPLRDWTTLGSFDSANECEVMRHVGTRMAELNIVRSMENPVRPEQMSASLCIASDDRRLHQASDSRAPH
;
A
#
# COMPACT_ATOMS: atom_id res chain seq x y z
N MET A 1 -39.71 51.92 13.92
CA MET A 1 -38.56 52.73 13.45
C MET A 1 -37.45 52.61 14.48
N GLY A 2 -36.35 51.96 14.13
CA GLY A 2 -35.23 51.71 15.05
C GLY A 2 -34.12 50.93 14.35
N LEU A 3 -33.77 51.38 13.14
CA LEU A 3 -32.86 50.73 12.19
C LEU A 3 -31.51 51.46 12.24
N PHE A 4 -30.84 51.46 13.40
CA PHE A 4 -29.52 52.07 13.60
C PHE A 4 -28.72 51.35 14.70
N ARG A 5 -28.49 50.04 14.53
CA ARG A 5 -27.48 49.28 15.28
C ARG A 5 -26.49 48.60 14.32
N VAL A 6 -25.98 49.41 13.40
CA VAL A 6 -24.86 49.07 12.53
C VAL A 6 -23.76 50.08 12.85
N LEU A 7 -22.52 49.60 12.97
CA LEU A 7 -21.26 50.35 13.09
C LEU A 7 -20.76 50.67 14.52
N ALA A 8 -20.23 49.67 15.25
CA ALA A 8 -19.30 49.94 16.35
C ALA A 8 -18.35 48.79 16.76
N GLU A 9 -18.11 47.75 15.94
CA GLU A 9 -17.15 46.68 16.29
C GLU A 9 -16.11 46.44 15.20
N ALA A 10 -15.46 47.51 14.76
CA ALA A 10 -14.37 47.47 13.78
C ALA A 10 -13.16 48.26 14.28
N ALA A 11 -12.61 47.91 15.45
CA ALA A 11 -11.40 48.58 15.96
C ALA A 11 -10.54 47.77 16.94
N MET A 12 -10.68 46.44 17.02
CA MET A 12 -9.86 45.62 17.93
C MET A 12 -8.95 44.61 17.19
N VAL A 13 -8.47 44.98 15.98
CA VAL A 13 -7.63 44.12 15.12
C VAL A 13 -6.19 44.67 14.95
N ARG A 14 -5.77 45.74 15.63
CA ARG A 14 -4.49 46.39 15.33
C ARG A 14 -3.51 46.62 16.49
N SER A 15 -3.70 46.01 17.65
CA SER A 15 -2.85 46.31 18.82
C SER A 15 -2.28 45.11 19.56
N LEU A 16 -1.84 44.06 18.84
CA LEU A 16 -0.98 43.01 19.43
C LEU A 16 0.22 42.64 18.53
N VAL A 17 0.54 43.49 17.54
CA VAL A 17 1.71 43.31 16.65
C VAL A 17 3.01 43.86 17.27
N SER A 18 2.98 44.45 18.46
CA SER A 18 4.14 45.14 19.04
C SER A 18 4.42 44.77 20.49
N GLN A 19 4.78 43.52 20.74
CA GLN A 19 5.63 43.22 21.90
C GLN A 19 6.62 42.11 21.56
N ALA A 20 7.51 42.49 20.66
CA ALA A 20 8.73 41.77 20.39
C ALA A 20 9.66 41.81 21.63
N ARG A 21 10.33 40.67 21.85
CA ARG A 21 11.64 40.51 22.51
C ARG A 21 11.67 40.61 24.03
N ARG A 22 11.74 39.44 24.68
CA ARG A 22 12.78 39.08 25.67
C ARG A 22 12.75 37.57 25.97
N THR A 23 13.65 36.85 25.31
CA THR A 23 14.52 35.80 25.88
C THR A 23 13.98 34.94 27.03
N VAL A 24 13.58 33.70 26.72
CA VAL A 24 14.17 32.52 27.37
C VAL A 24 14.46 31.52 26.27
N LEU A 25 15.76 31.33 25.97
CA LEU A 25 16.29 30.22 25.21
C LEU A 25 16.06 28.92 26.00
N GLY A 26 14.81 28.49 26.06
CA GLY A 26 14.46 27.14 26.46
C GLY A 26 14.64 26.26 25.25
N ALA A 27 15.82 25.67 25.11
CA ALA A 27 16.07 24.58 24.18
C ALA A 27 15.22 23.38 24.61
N SER A 28 13.92 23.41 24.28
CA SER A 28 13.08 22.23 24.27
C SER A 28 13.57 21.36 23.12
N LEU A 29 14.59 20.56 23.41
CA LEU A 29 14.98 19.42 22.62
C LEU A 29 13.77 18.46 22.68
N VAL A 30 12.81 18.68 21.78
CA VAL A 30 11.77 17.70 21.52
C VAL A 30 12.54 16.52 20.93
N LEU A 31 12.85 15.56 21.78
CA LEU A 31 13.12 14.19 21.38
C LEU A 31 11.83 13.72 20.70
N VAL A 32 11.65 14.12 19.44
CA VAL A 32 10.80 13.42 18.50
C VAL A 32 11.53 12.11 18.36
N GLY A 33 11.22 11.18 19.26
CA GLY A 33 11.54 9.79 19.10
C GLY A 33 10.91 9.44 17.77
N VAL A 34 11.75 9.40 16.74
CA VAL A 34 11.47 8.67 15.52
C VAL A 34 11.32 7.25 16.03
N THR A 35 10.13 6.91 16.51
CA THR A 35 9.70 5.52 16.47
C THR A 35 9.95 5.18 15.01
N PRO A 36 10.79 4.18 14.70
CA PRO A 36 10.76 3.64 13.36
C PRO A 36 9.29 3.30 13.19
N SER A 37 8.57 4.10 12.40
CA SER A 37 7.37 3.64 11.75
C SER A 37 7.90 2.39 11.10
N ILE A 38 7.57 1.23 11.70
CA ILE A 38 7.82 -0.07 11.09
C ILE A 38 7.26 0.17 9.72
N ALA A 39 8.16 0.34 8.74
CA ALA A 39 7.81 0.76 7.41
C ALA A 39 6.81 -0.30 7.00
N GLY A 40 5.52 0.08 7.00
CA GLY A 40 4.44 -0.86 6.89
C GLY A 40 4.62 -1.48 5.54
N GLY A 41 5.27 -2.64 5.51
CA GLY A 41 5.60 -3.33 4.28
C GLY A 41 4.27 -3.58 3.61
N GLY A 42 4.10 -3.00 2.42
CA GLY A 42 2.90 -3.23 1.63
C GLY A 42 2.77 -4.72 1.31
N TRP A 43 1.59 -5.15 0.94
CA TRP A 43 1.32 -6.51 0.49
C TRP A 43 1.03 -6.49 -1.01
N TYR A 44 1.69 -7.35 -1.75
CA TYR A 44 1.44 -7.52 -3.18
C TYR A 44 0.59 -8.77 -3.40
N LEU A 45 -0.52 -8.61 -4.13
CA LEU A 45 -1.21 -9.74 -4.71
C LEU A 45 -0.54 -10.06 -6.04
N MET A 46 0.10 -11.22 -6.14
CA MET A 46 0.85 -11.65 -7.32
C MET A 46 0.29 -12.96 -7.85
N TYR A 47 0.37 -13.16 -9.17
CA TYR A 47 0.00 -14.42 -9.81
C TYR A 47 1.11 -14.91 -10.74
N PRO A 48 1.27 -16.23 -10.89
CA PRO A 48 2.34 -16.79 -11.71
C PRO A 48 2.05 -16.62 -13.21
N PRO A 49 3.08 -16.70 -14.08
CA PRO A 49 2.88 -16.76 -15.52
C PRO A 49 2.07 -18.00 -15.94
N VAL A 50 1.52 -17.98 -17.16
CA VAL A 50 0.72 -19.08 -17.72
C VAL A 50 1.59 -20.28 -18.10
N ASP A 51 2.84 -20.02 -18.49
CA ASP A 51 3.78 -21.03 -19.00
C ASP A 51 5.11 -20.95 -18.24
N PRO A 52 5.52 -22.00 -17.50
CA PRO A 52 4.79 -23.26 -17.30
C PRO A 52 3.52 -23.05 -16.45
N PRO A 53 2.44 -23.80 -16.72
CA PRO A 53 1.24 -23.72 -15.90
C PRO A 53 1.54 -24.15 -14.46
N PRO A 54 0.90 -23.53 -13.45
CA PRO A 54 1.01 -23.99 -12.07
C PRO A 54 0.58 -25.45 -11.95
N LYS A 55 1.37 -26.24 -11.22
CA LYS A 55 1.06 -27.64 -10.93
C LYS A 55 0.59 -27.74 -9.48
N ASP A 56 -0.57 -28.35 -9.26
CA ASP A 56 -1.17 -28.52 -7.93
C ASP A 56 -1.34 -27.19 -7.15
N GLY A 57 -1.67 -26.11 -7.88
CA GLY A 57 -1.82 -24.77 -7.30
C GLY A 57 -0.52 -24.09 -6.90
N ARG A 58 0.64 -24.62 -7.33
CA ARG A 58 1.97 -24.05 -7.06
C ARG A 58 2.71 -23.81 -8.37
N SER A 59 3.29 -22.63 -8.52
CA SER A 59 4.20 -22.35 -9.63
C SER A 59 5.64 -22.67 -9.22
N ILE A 60 6.39 -23.26 -10.16
CA ILE A 60 7.83 -23.48 -10.04
C ILE A 60 8.63 -22.23 -10.42
N VAL A 61 7.96 -21.22 -10.98
CA VAL A 61 8.58 -19.98 -11.43
C VAL A 61 8.94 -19.12 -10.21
N PRO A 62 10.16 -18.55 -10.17
CA PRO A 62 10.58 -17.62 -9.11
C PRO A 62 9.61 -16.44 -8.94
N LEU A 63 9.37 -16.00 -7.71
CA LEU A 63 8.40 -14.93 -7.40
C LEU A 63 8.69 -13.61 -8.12
N ARG A 64 9.96 -13.30 -8.40
CA ARG A 64 10.35 -12.09 -9.16
C ARG A 64 9.78 -12.04 -10.59
N ASP A 65 9.44 -13.20 -11.15
CA ASP A 65 8.93 -13.34 -12.52
C ASP A 65 7.39 -13.45 -12.53
N TRP A 66 6.75 -13.31 -11.36
CA TRP A 66 5.28 -13.26 -11.24
C TRP A 66 4.77 -11.85 -11.53
N THR A 67 3.52 -11.75 -11.95
CA THR A 67 2.88 -10.46 -12.23
C THR A 67 2.17 -9.93 -10.98
N THR A 68 2.44 -8.67 -10.64
CA THR A 68 1.70 -7.95 -9.59
C THR A 68 0.33 -7.53 -10.10
N LEU A 69 -0.73 -8.00 -9.43
CA LEU A 69 -2.11 -7.61 -9.69
C LEU A 69 -2.52 -6.35 -8.92
N GLY A 70 -1.97 -6.15 -7.72
CA GLY A 70 -2.26 -4.99 -6.88
C GLY A 70 -1.39 -4.92 -5.63
N SER A 71 -1.46 -3.78 -4.94
CA SER A 71 -0.74 -3.49 -3.70
C SER A 71 -1.71 -3.04 -2.60
N PHE A 72 -1.47 -3.47 -1.36
CA PHE A 72 -2.36 -3.27 -0.22
C PHE A 72 -1.57 -2.84 1.01
N ASP A 73 -2.22 -2.17 1.95
CA ASP A 73 -1.59 -1.72 3.19
C ASP A 73 -1.54 -2.82 4.26
N SER A 74 -2.34 -3.88 4.10
CA SER A 74 -2.38 -5.01 5.03
C SER A 74 -2.51 -6.37 4.34
N ALA A 75 -2.04 -7.42 5.04
CA ALA A 75 -2.17 -8.81 4.60
C ALA A 75 -3.63 -9.21 4.39
N ASN A 76 -4.50 -8.75 5.29
CA ASN A 76 -5.92 -9.10 5.29
C ASN A 76 -6.64 -8.51 4.06
N GLU A 77 -6.37 -7.26 3.70
CA GLU A 77 -6.93 -6.65 2.48
C GLU A 77 -6.48 -7.40 1.23
N CYS A 78 -5.20 -7.77 1.17
CA CYS A 78 -4.67 -8.58 0.06
C CYS A 78 -5.41 -9.93 -0.04
N GLU A 79 -5.54 -10.66 1.08
CA GLU A 79 -6.19 -11.97 1.09
C GLU A 79 -7.67 -11.90 0.72
N VAL A 80 -8.39 -10.88 1.20
CA VAL A 80 -9.78 -10.62 0.78
C VAL A 80 -9.85 -10.45 -0.74
N MET A 81 -8.97 -9.63 -1.32
CA MET A 81 -8.94 -9.42 -2.76
C MET A 81 -8.52 -10.66 -3.54
N ARG A 82 -7.61 -11.47 -2.99
CA ARG A 82 -7.24 -12.77 -3.56
C ARG A 82 -8.43 -13.73 -3.61
N HIS A 83 -9.21 -13.82 -2.54
CA HIS A 83 -10.41 -14.65 -2.47
C HIS A 83 -11.49 -14.17 -3.45
N VAL A 84 -11.72 -12.86 -3.53
CA VAL A 84 -12.64 -12.26 -4.51
C VAL A 84 -12.18 -12.59 -5.93
N GLY A 85 -10.91 -12.39 -6.25
CA GLY A 85 -10.32 -12.70 -7.55
C GLY A 85 -10.49 -14.17 -7.92
N THR A 86 -10.20 -15.08 -6.98
CA THR A 86 -10.33 -16.54 -7.18
C THR A 86 -11.76 -16.92 -7.53
N ARG A 87 -12.73 -16.44 -6.74
CA ARG A 87 -14.15 -16.70 -6.97
C ARG A 87 -14.65 -16.13 -8.30
N MET A 88 -14.19 -14.94 -8.68
CA MET A 88 -14.56 -14.32 -9.95
C MET A 88 -13.95 -15.05 -11.16
N ALA A 89 -12.74 -15.61 -11.00
CA ALA A 89 -12.10 -16.42 -12.02
C ALA A 89 -12.81 -17.78 -12.20
N GLU A 90 -13.22 -18.44 -11.11
CA GLU A 90 -14.03 -19.66 -11.16
C GLU A 90 -15.35 -19.47 -11.93
N LEU A 91 -15.99 -18.31 -11.75
CA LEU A 91 -17.21 -17.95 -12.47
C LEU A 91 -16.96 -17.55 -13.94
N ASN A 92 -15.70 -17.55 -14.40
CA ASN A 92 -15.27 -17.06 -15.71
C ASN A 92 -15.71 -15.61 -16.01
N ILE A 93 -15.96 -14.80 -14.97
CA ILE A 93 -16.44 -13.42 -15.11
C ILE A 93 -15.28 -12.47 -15.44
N VAL A 94 -14.05 -12.79 -15.04
CA VAL A 94 -12.87 -11.97 -15.32
C VAL A 94 -12.35 -12.21 -16.75
N ARG A 95 -13.14 -11.85 -17.75
CA ARG A 95 -12.63 -11.64 -19.11
C ARG A 95 -12.12 -10.22 -19.24
N SER A 96 -10.91 -9.96 -18.72
CA SER A 96 -10.18 -8.76 -19.13
C SER A 96 -9.84 -8.88 -20.61
N MET A 97 -10.12 -7.83 -21.40
CA MET A 97 -9.95 -7.84 -22.85
C MET A 97 -8.47 -7.84 -23.28
N GLU A 98 -7.55 -7.54 -22.38
CA GLU A 98 -6.13 -7.35 -22.71
C GLU A 98 -5.22 -8.47 -22.19
N ASN A 99 -5.61 -9.17 -21.13
CA ASN A 99 -4.98 -10.42 -20.67
C ASN A 99 -5.91 -11.11 -19.65
N PRO A 100 -6.68 -12.14 -20.06
CA PRO A 100 -7.54 -12.84 -19.12
C PRO A 100 -6.69 -13.63 -18.12
N VAL A 101 -6.75 -13.27 -16.84
CA VAL A 101 -6.15 -14.08 -15.77
C VAL A 101 -6.88 -15.41 -15.76
N ARG A 102 -6.15 -16.50 -16.02
CA ARG A 102 -6.76 -17.83 -16.06
C ARG A 102 -7.15 -18.28 -14.65
N PRO A 103 -8.23 -19.07 -14.48
CA PRO A 103 -8.62 -19.59 -13.17
C PRO A 103 -7.47 -20.29 -12.44
N GLU A 104 -6.62 -21.00 -13.17
CA GLU A 104 -5.46 -21.70 -12.62
C GLU A 104 -4.36 -20.74 -12.12
N GLN A 105 -4.20 -19.57 -12.74
CA GLN A 105 -3.26 -18.55 -12.26
C GLN A 105 -3.78 -17.88 -11.00
N MET A 106 -5.07 -17.57 -10.96
CA MET A 106 -5.67 -16.93 -9.80
C MET A 106 -5.71 -17.87 -8.59
N SER A 107 -5.97 -19.16 -8.78
CA SER A 107 -5.92 -20.14 -7.70
C SER A 107 -4.49 -20.34 -7.14
N ALA A 108 -3.47 -20.16 -7.99
CA ALA A 108 -2.06 -20.18 -7.60
C ALA A 108 -1.51 -18.81 -7.17
N SER A 109 -2.34 -17.77 -7.11
CA SER A 109 -1.93 -16.43 -6.68
C SER A 109 -1.61 -16.39 -5.18
N LEU A 110 -0.77 -15.45 -4.77
CA LEU A 110 -0.30 -15.31 -3.41
C LEU A 110 -0.25 -13.84 -2.98
N CYS A 111 -0.49 -13.61 -1.69
CA CYS A 111 -0.20 -12.36 -1.00
C CYS A 111 1.22 -12.40 -0.44
N ILE A 112 2.08 -11.51 -0.94
CA ILE A 112 3.51 -11.47 -0.61
C ILE A 112 3.82 -10.14 0.06
N ALA A 113 4.49 -10.16 1.22
CA ALA A 113 4.94 -8.93 1.87
C ALA A 113 6.02 -8.24 1.02
N SER A 114 6.04 -6.91 1.00
CA SER A 114 6.96 -6.14 0.15
C SER A 114 8.44 -6.34 0.50
N ASP A 115 8.72 -6.80 1.71
CA ASP A 115 10.06 -7.11 2.22
C ASP A 115 10.40 -8.61 2.16
N ASP A 116 9.56 -9.44 1.51
CA ASP A 116 9.83 -10.87 1.32
C ASP A 116 11.12 -11.05 0.51
N ARG A 117 12.11 -11.70 1.13
CA ARG A 117 13.44 -11.93 0.54
C ARG A 117 13.37 -12.65 -0.81
N ARG A 118 12.34 -13.46 -1.07
CA ARG A 118 12.18 -14.21 -2.32
C ARG A 118 11.92 -13.30 -3.53
N LEU A 119 11.44 -12.07 -3.33
CA LEU A 119 11.28 -11.08 -4.39
C LEU A 119 12.63 -10.61 -4.96
N HIS A 120 13.70 -10.70 -4.16
CA HIS A 120 15.03 -10.24 -4.54
C HIS A 120 16.01 -11.38 -4.85
N GLN A 121 15.64 -12.63 -4.55
CA GLN A 121 16.50 -13.76 -4.85
C GLN A 121 16.60 -13.96 -6.36
N ALA A 122 17.81 -13.87 -6.90
CA ALA A 122 18.08 -14.40 -8.21
C ALA A 122 17.82 -15.92 -8.16
N SER A 123 17.15 -16.46 -9.17
CA SER A 123 16.94 -17.90 -9.27
C SER A 123 18.27 -18.58 -9.52
N ASP A 124 19.02 -18.86 -8.45
CA ASP A 124 20.27 -19.63 -8.47
C ASP A 124 19.99 -21.14 -8.65
N SER A 125 18.99 -21.47 -9.48
CA SER A 125 18.63 -22.82 -9.88
C SER A 125 19.53 -23.33 -11.01
N ARG A 126 20.84 -23.13 -10.89
CA ARG A 126 21.86 -23.91 -11.61
C ARG A 126 22.52 -24.88 -10.63
N ALA A 127 21.77 -25.89 -10.20
CA ALA A 127 22.36 -27.12 -9.68
C ALA A 127 22.29 -28.18 -10.80
N PRO A 128 23.39 -28.46 -11.51
CA PRO A 128 23.46 -29.60 -12.40
C PRO A 128 23.46 -30.88 -11.54
N HIS A 129 22.51 -31.77 -11.78
CA HIS A 129 22.61 -33.18 -11.41
C HIS A 129 22.90 -34.00 -12.67
#